data_AF-A0A2T1ESA6-F1
#
_entry.id   AF-A0A2T1ESA6-F1
#
_cell.length_a   1.000
_cell.length_b   1.000
_cell.length_c   1.000
_cell.angle_alpha   90.00
_cell.angle_beta   90.00
_cell.angle_gamma   90.00
#
_symmetry.space_group_name_H-M   'P 1'
#
loop_
_entity.id
_entity.type
_entity.pdbx_description
1 polymer ?
#
loop_
_entity_poly.entity_id
_entity_poly.type
_entity_poly.pdbx_seq_one_letter_code
_entity_poly.pdbx_strand_id
1 'polypeptide(L)'
;MNTDIQNLNKLRELRLNAMATAYELQQEQAKLQHLAFDDRFGLLLESEVSTRNSRKLNRLVKSAGFPEVAAFEDYDARASRGLDKALMSTLVNCSWITRKQNLMILGPTGVGKTWLASAFGHQACRLGMTVAFYVANDLFTSIGQAVLDASLPKLKTALYKPNLLILDDFGIGEMSPTAAQVLLDVADRRMRTGSLLLTSQYPSDTWHGFFPDPTVADAVLDRVVHQAHRVQLKGESMRKIRGRAALNLG
;
A
#
# COMPACT_ATOMS: atom_id res chain seq x y z
N MET A 1 -21.99 -39.29 23.04
CA MET A 1 -21.83 -37.90 22.55
C MET A 1 -21.26 -37.98 21.15
N ASN A 2 -21.88 -37.31 20.17
CA ASN A 2 -21.51 -37.43 18.77
C ASN A 2 -20.09 -36.86 18.56
N THR A 3 -19.12 -37.71 18.19
CA THR A 3 -17.70 -37.32 18.04
C THR A 3 -17.51 -36.12 17.12
N ASP A 4 -18.39 -35.95 16.14
CA ASP A 4 -18.43 -34.80 15.24
C ASP A 4 -18.67 -33.46 15.95
N ILE A 5 -19.64 -33.41 16.86
CA ILE A 5 -19.95 -32.20 17.63
C ILE A 5 -18.79 -31.86 18.56
N GLN A 6 -18.14 -32.87 19.13
CA GLN A 6 -16.95 -32.68 19.98
C GLN A 6 -15.77 -32.13 19.17
N ASN A 7 -15.54 -32.64 17.95
CA ASN A 7 -14.48 -32.16 17.07
C ASN A 7 -14.74 -30.71 16.63
N LEU A 8 -15.97 -30.36 16.28
CA LEU A 8 -16.36 -28.99 15.91
C LEU A 8 -16.14 -27.99 17.04
N ASN A 9 -16.53 -28.36 18.26
CA ASN A 9 -16.31 -27.50 19.43
C ASN A 9 -14.82 -27.27 19.68
N LYS A 10 -14.00 -28.33 19.61
CA LYS A 10 -12.53 -28.22 19.75
C LYS A 10 -11.91 -27.34 18.66
N LEU A 11 -12.35 -27.47 17.40
CA LEU A 11 -11.86 -26.63 16.31
C LEU A 11 -12.17 -25.14 16.55
N ARG A 12 -13.37 -24.83 17.05
CA ARG A 12 -13.77 -23.46 17.41
C ARG A 12 -12.99 -22.93 18.61
N GLU A 13 -12.75 -23.75 19.64
CA GLU A 13 -11.90 -23.39 20.80
C GLU A 13 -10.47 -23.05 20.38
N LEU A 14 -9.91 -23.78 19.41
CA LEU A 14 -8.59 -23.52 18.82
C LEU A 14 -8.56 -22.34 17.83
N ARG A 15 -9.71 -21.65 17.63
CA ARG A 15 -9.88 -20.57 16.65
C ARG A 15 -9.62 -21.00 15.20
N LEU A 16 -9.94 -22.26 14.87
CA LEU A 16 -9.90 -22.85 13.52
C LEU A 16 -11.30 -22.82 12.90
N ASN A 17 -11.89 -21.62 12.83
CA ASN A 17 -13.30 -21.47 12.49
C ASN A 17 -13.63 -21.88 11.05
N ALA A 18 -12.74 -21.59 10.08
CA ALA A 18 -12.98 -21.98 8.69
C ALA A 18 -12.73 -23.48 8.48
N MET A 19 -11.82 -24.06 9.26
CA MET A 19 -11.65 -25.51 9.35
C MET A 19 -12.93 -26.18 9.90
N ALA A 20 -13.55 -25.62 10.94
CA ALA A 20 -14.79 -26.14 11.50
C ALA A 20 -15.94 -26.11 10.48
N THR A 21 -16.12 -24.98 9.77
CA THR A 21 -17.13 -24.88 8.70
C THR A 21 -16.85 -25.85 7.55
N ALA A 22 -15.58 -26.02 7.14
CA ALA A 22 -15.22 -26.98 6.11
C ALA A 22 -15.44 -28.44 6.57
N TYR A 23 -15.25 -28.73 7.87
CA TYR A 23 -15.53 -30.04 8.46
C TYR A 23 -17.04 -30.33 8.45
N GLU A 24 -17.88 -29.38 8.85
CA GLU A 24 -19.34 -29.47 8.71
C GLU A 24 -19.74 -29.77 7.25
N LEU A 25 -19.19 -29.02 6.29
CA LEU A 25 -19.49 -29.20 4.87
C LEU A 25 -19.07 -30.58 4.33
N GLN A 26 -17.93 -31.12 4.77
CA GLN A 26 -17.49 -32.46 4.38
C GLN A 26 -18.43 -33.56 4.89
N GLN A 27 -19.05 -33.38 6.07
CA GLN A 27 -20.00 -34.34 6.60
C GLN A 27 -21.34 -34.30 5.85
N GLU A 28 -21.75 -33.13 5.37
CA GLU A 28 -23.00 -32.98 4.61
C GLU A 28 -22.88 -33.48 3.15
N GLN A 29 -21.67 -33.47 2.58
CA GLN A 29 -21.45 -33.80 1.17
C GLN A 29 -20.87 -35.21 0.98
N ALA A 30 -21.73 -36.16 0.61
CA ALA A 30 -21.34 -37.55 0.31
C ALA A 30 -20.18 -37.67 -0.70
N LYS A 31 -20.10 -36.76 -1.68
CA LYS A 31 -18.99 -36.72 -2.67
C LYS A 31 -17.63 -36.49 -2.01
N LEU A 32 -17.55 -35.65 -0.98
CA LEU A 32 -16.30 -35.38 -0.27
C LEU A 32 -15.89 -36.56 0.61
N GLN A 33 -16.85 -37.36 1.11
CA GLN A 33 -16.57 -38.55 1.91
C GLN A 33 -15.85 -39.66 1.13
N HIS A 34 -15.94 -39.65 -0.20
CA HIS A 34 -15.22 -40.59 -1.07
C HIS A 34 -13.74 -40.25 -1.28
N LEU A 35 -13.30 -39.06 -0.86
CA LEU A 35 -11.89 -38.67 -0.92
C LEU A 35 -11.09 -39.38 0.18
N ALA A 36 -9.80 -39.59 -0.08
CA ALA A 36 -8.90 -40.12 0.93
C ALA A 36 -8.85 -39.18 2.15
N PHE A 37 -8.50 -39.72 3.32
CA PHE A 37 -8.41 -38.94 4.55
C PHE A 37 -7.48 -37.73 4.39
N ASP A 38 -6.29 -37.94 3.80
CA ASP A 38 -5.29 -36.88 3.64
C ASP A 38 -5.78 -35.77 2.71
N ASP A 39 -6.54 -36.10 1.65
CA ASP A 39 -7.13 -35.09 0.75
C ASP A 39 -8.18 -34.25 1.49
N ARG A 40 -9.06 -34.91 2.24
CA ARG A 40 -10.05 -34.22 3.07
C ARG A 40 -9.39 -33.33 4.10
N PHE A 41 -8.38 -33.84 4.80
CA PHE A 41 -7.63 -33.07 5.79
C PHE A 41 -6.88 -31.89 5.15
N GLY A 42 -6.31 -32.08 3.96
CA GLY A 42 -5.70 -31.02 3.17
C GLY A 42 -6.68 -29.88 2.86
N LEU A 43 -7.90 -30.20 2.41
CA LEU A 43 -8.94 -29.20 2.15
C LEU A 43 -9.34 -28.42 3.41
N LEU A 44 -9.39 -29.08 4.57
CA LEU A 44 -9.66 -28.43 5.85
C LEU A 44 -8.57 -27.40 6.21
N LEU A 45 -7.30 -27.80 6.06
CA LEU A 45 -6.16 -26.93 6.32
C LEU A 45 -6.12 -25.75 5.33
N GLU A 46 -6.35 -26.01 4.05
CA GLU A 46 -6.34 -24.98 3.01
C GLU A 46 -7.43 -23.93 3.23
N SER A 47 -8.65 -24.36 3.62
CA SER A 47 -9.75 -23.44 3.99
C SER A 47 -9.34 -22.48 5.11
N GLU A 48 -8.69 -22.99 6.16
CA GLU A 48 -8.25 -22.17 7.29
C GLU A 48 -7.10 -21.25 6.93
N VAL A 49 -6.08 -21.75 6.21
CA VAL A 49 -4.94 -20.96 5.75
C VAL A 49 -5.40 -19.83 4.81
N SER A 50 -6.23 -20.16 3.82
CA SER A 50 -6.79 -19.19 2.87
C SER A 50 -7.62 -18.11 3.59
N THR A 51 -8.46 -18.51 4.55
CA THR A 51 -9.26 -17.57 5.34
C THR A 51 -8.38 -16.65 6.20
N ARG A 52 -7.34 -17.20 6.84
CA ARG A 52 -6.40 -16.39 7.65
C ARG A 52 -5.61 -15.40 6.79
N ASN A 53 -5.13 -15.85 5.63
CA ASN A 53 -4.42 -14.99 4.69
C ASN A 53 -5.33 -13.86 4.18
N SER A 54 -6.57 -14.17 3.82
CA SER A 54 -7.57 -13.19 3.39
C SER A 54 -7.89 -12.18 4.49
N ARG A 55 -8.10 -12.64 5.74
CA ARG A 55 -8.31 -11.74 6.89
C ARG A 55 -7.11 -10.83 7.15
N LYS A 56 -5.89 -11.37 7.07
CA LYS A 56 -4.64 -10.60 7.23
C LYS A 56 -4.55 -9.52 6.14
N LEU A 57 -4.75 -9.89 4.88
CA LEU A 57 -4.72 -8.96 3.75
C LEU A 57 -5.76 -7.85 3.92
N ASN A 58 -7.02 -8.20 4.19
CA ASN A 58 -8.10 -7.24 4.39
C ASN A 58 -7.78 -6.26 5.53
N ARG A 59 -7.20 -6.76 6.63
CA ARG A 59 -6.76 -5.91 7.74
C ARG A 59 -5.65 -4.95 7.33
N LEU A 60 -4.65 -5.42 6.58
CA LEU A 60 -3.54 -4.58 6.10
C LEU A 60 -4.03 -3.49 5.16
N VAL A 61 -4.84 -3.85 4.14
CA VAL A 61 -5.43 -2.92 3.18
C VAL A 61 -6.29 -1.88 3.88
N LYS A 62 -7.17 -2.31 4.81
CA LYS A 62 -8.00 -1.39 5.60
C LYS A 62 -7.15 -0.44 6.45
N SER A 63 -6.09 -0.94 7.08
CA SER A 63 -5.21 -0.11 7.91
C SER A 63 -4.38 0.89 7.11
N ALA A 64 -4.13 0.62 5.83
CA ALA A 64 -3.31 1.47 4.98
C ALA A 64 -4.02 2.76 4.53
N GLY A 65 -5.36 2.74 4.45
CA GLY A 65 -6.15 3.94 4.13
C GLY A 65 -6.06 4.39 2.66
N PHE A 66 -5.96 3.45 1.71
CA PHE A 66 -5.89 3.78 0.29
C PHE A 66 -7.15 4.51 -0.20
N PRO A 67 -7.03 5.54 -1.05
CA PRO A 67 -8.18 6.27 -1.60
C PRO A 67 -8.95 5.44 -2.64
N GLU A 68 -8.26 4.52 -3.33
CA GLU A 68 -8.84 3.69 -4.39
C GLU A 68 -8.38 2.23 -4.27
N VAL A 69 -9.23 1.30 -4.74
CA VAL A 69 -8.83 -0.10 -4.94
C VAL A 69 -8.11 -0.18 -6.28
N ALA A 70 -6.82 -0.52 -6.25
CA ALA A 70 -5.97 -0.56 -7.42
C ALA A 70 -5.19 -1.88 -7.46
N ALA A 71 -5.17 -2.51 -8.63
CA ALA A 71 -4.52 -3.79 -8.87
C ALA A 71 -3.68 -3.67 -10.15
N PHE A 72 -2.47 -4.24 -10.15
CA PHE A 72 -1.58 -4.15 -11.31
C PHE A 72 -2.15 -4.84 -12.55
N GLU A 73 -3.06 -5.79 -12.36
CA GLU A 73 -3.79 -6.50 -13.40
C GLU A 73 -4.66 -5.55 -14.23
N ASP A 74 -5.18 -4.48 -13.63
CA ASP A 74 -5.99 -3.46 -14.30
C ASP A 74 -5.14 -2.35 -14.93
N TYR A 75 -3.80 -2.51 -14.94
CA TYR A 75 -2.90 -1.46 -15.37
C TYR A 75 -2.80 -1.35 -16.88
N ASP A 76 -3.07 -0.14 -17.38
CA ASP A 76 -2.86 0.22 -18.77
C ASP A 76 -1.36 0.46 -19.07
N ALA A 77 -0.68 -0.58 -19.55
CA ALA A 77 0.74 -0.59 -19.89
C ALA A 77 1.05 -0.08 -21.31
N ARG A 78 0.17 0.72 -21.93
CA ARG A 78 0.43 1.32 -23.26
C ARG A 78 1.70 2.17 -23.24
N ALA A 79 2.52 2.05 -24.29
CA ALA A 79 3.78 2.79 -24.42
C ALA A 79 3.63 4.32 -24.37
N SER A 80 2.45 4.84 -24.72
CA SER A 80 2.08 6.27 -24.63
C SER A 80 2.16 6.86 -23.22
N ARG A 81 2.22 5.99 -22.20
CA ARG A 81 2.31 6.35 -20.79
C ARG A 81 3.75 6.62 -20.32
N GLY A 82 4.75 6.41 -21.19
CA GLY A 82 6.17 6.70 -20.90
C GLY A 82 6.85 5.68 -20.00
N LEU A 83 6.29 4.47 -19.90
CA LEU A 83 6.70 3.46 -18.93
C LEU A 83 7.71 2.48 -19.49
N ASP A 84 8.77 2.27 -18.73
CA ASP A 84 9.68 1.15 -18.95
C ASP A 84 9.09 -0.14 -18.37
N LYS A 85 8.72 -1.08 -19.24
CA LYS A 85 8.16 -2.38 -18.85
C LYS A 85 9.13 -3.21 -18.01
N ALA A 86 10.43 -3.12 -18.27
CA ALA A 86 11.44 -3.89 -17.53
C ALA A 86 11.56 -3.37 -16.09
N LEU A 87 11.61 -2.04 -15.93
CA LEU A 87 11.58 -1.41 -14.62
C LEU A 87 10.29 -1.76 -13.87
N MET A 88 9.12 -1.64 -14.50
CA MET A 88 7.85 -1.97 -13.85
C MET A 88 7.77 -3.42 -13.40
N SER A 89 8.19 -4.37 -14.24
CA SER A 89 8.25 -5.80 -13.87
C SER A 89 9.14 -6.02 -12.65
N THR A 90 10.26 -5.30 -12.57
CA THR A 90 11.17 -5.36 -11.41
C THR A 90 10.55 -4.74 -10.16
N LEU A 91 9.82 -3.63 -10.28
CA LEU A 91 9.24 -2.94 -9.12
C LEU A 91 8.02 -3.64 -8.53
N VAL A 92 7.23 -4.37 -9.34
CA VAL A 92 5.99 -5.05 -8.93
C VAL A 92 6.23 -6.13 -7.87
N ASN A 93 7.43 -6.71 -7.80
CA ASN A 93 7.78 -7.66 -6.74
C ASN A 93 8.04 -7.00 -5.38
N CYS A 94 8.03 -5.66 -5.30
CA CYS A 94 8.27 -4.87 -4.09
C CYS A 94 9.62 -5.16 -3.37
N SER A 95 10.60 -5.75 -4.06
CA SER A 95 11.94 -6.00 -3.49
C SER A 95 12.69 -4.71 -3.13
N TRP A 96 12.36 -3.59 -3.77
CA TRP A 96 12.88 -2.28 -3.39
C TRP A 96 12.46 -1.87 -1.96
N ILE A 97 11.29 -2.33 -1.49
CA ILE A 97 10.80 -2.07 -0.11
C ILE A 97 11.64 -2.84 0.91
N THR A 98 11.99 -4.09 0.62
CA THR A 98 12.82 -4.90 1.52
C THR A 98 14.25 -4.38 1.56
N ARG A 99 14.74 -3.83 0.44
CA ARG A 99 16.04 -3.16 0.31
C ARG A 99 16.08 -1.71 0.83
N LYS A 100 14.99 -1.20 1.40
CA LYS A 100 14.90 0.18 1.94
C LYS A 100 15.17 1.28 0.91
N GLN A 101 14.92 0.99 -0.36
CA GLN A 101 14.99 1.96 -1.45
C GLN A 101 13.68 2.71 -1.57
N ASN A 102 13.69 3.90 -2.15
CA ASN A 102 12.46 4.69 -2.33
C ASN A 102 11.92 4.53 -3.77
N LEU A 103 10.69 4.98 -3.98
CA LEU A 103 10.07 5.04 -5.30
C LEU A 103 9.41 6.41 -5.50
N MET A 104 9.70 7.05 -6.62
CA MET A 104 9.10 8.31 -7.03
C MET A 104 8.28 8.11 -8.29
N ILE A 105 7.01 8.50 -8.25
CA ILE A 105 6.11 8.47 -9.40
C ILE A 105 5.81 9.92 -9.80
N LEU A 106 6.41 10.36 -10.90
CA LEU A 106 6.32 11.73 -11.38
C LEU A 106 5.44 11.80 -12.63
N GLY A 107 4.77 12.93 -12.87
CA GLY A 107 4.01 13.14 -14.10
C GLY A 107 2.83 14.11 -13.94
N PRO A 108 2.23 14.59 -15.03
CA PRO A 108 1.19 15.62 -14.97
C PRO A 108 -0.08 15.15 -14.21
N THR A 109 -0.96 16.09 -13.90
CA THR A 109 -2.21 15.77 -13.17
C THR A 109 -3.10 14.82 -13.96
N GLY A 110 -3.74 13.88 -13.27
CA GLY A 110 -4.70 12.95 -13.88
C GLY A 110 -4.08 11.78 -14.65
N VAL A 111 -2.77 11.66 -14.75
CA VAL A 111 -2.10 10.51 -15.38
C VAL A 111 -2.05 9.28 -14.46
N GLY A 112 -2.82 9.18 -13.38
CA GLY A 112 -2.89 7.95 -12.57
C GLY A 112 -1.69 7.69 -11.64
N LYS A 113 -1.00 8.73 -11.17
CA LYS A 113 0.07 8.60 -10.16
C LYS A 113 -0.44 7.99 -8.85
N THR A 114 -1.51 8.56 -8.28
CA THR A 114 -2.20 8.07 -7.07
C THR A 114 -2.66 6.63 -7.21
N TRP A 115 -3.22 6.28 -8.39
CA TRP A 115 -3.65 4.91 -8.68
C TRP A 115 -2.46 3.95 -8.67
N LEU A 116 -1.34 4.32 -9.31
CA LEU A 116 -0.15 3.48 -9.35
C LEU A 116 0.50 3.34 -7.96
N ALA A 117 0.54 4.41 -7.17
CA ALA A 117 0.97 4.38 -5.78
C ALA A 117 0.09 3.42 -4.95
N SER A 118 -1.23 3.49 -5.13
CA SER A 118 -2.18 2.58 -4.49
C SER A 118 -1.96 1.14 -4.93
N ALA A 119 -1.71 0.88 -6.22
CA ALA A 119 -1.41 -0.46 -6.73
C ALA A 119 -0.15 -1.07 -6.09
N PHE A 120 0.93 -0.29 -5.97
CA PHE A 120 2.12 -0.72 -5.21
C PHE A 120 1.81 -0.99 -3.74
N GLY A 121 0.96 -0.15 -3.12
CA GLY A 121 0.51 -0.35 -1.75
C GLY A 121 -0.28 -1.66 -1.56
N HIS A 122 -1.26 -1.92 -2.42
CA HIS A 122 -2.03 -3.17 -2.41
C HIS A 122 -1.14 -4.38 -2.63
N GLN A 123 -0.19 -4.29 -3.56
CA GLN A 123 0.76 -5.37 -3.81
C GLN A 123 1.68 -5.64 -2.61
N ALA A 124 2.17 -4.59 -1.95
CA ALA A 124 2.91 -4.74 -0.70
C ALA A 124 2.06 -5.40 0.40
N CYS A 125 0.77 -5.05 0.52
CA CYS A 125 -0.15 -5.73 1.44
C CYS A 125 -0.36 -7.21 1.10
N ARG A 126 -0.46 -7.57 -0.19
CA ARG A 126 -0.54 -8.97 -0.67
C ARG A 126 0.69 -9.77 -0.29
N LEU A 127 1.87 -9.14 -0.30
CA LEU A 127 3.13 -9.70 0.19
C LEU A 127 3.25 -9.67 1.73
N GLY A 128 2.18 -9.28 2.44
CA GLY A 128 2.10 -9.28 3.90
C GLY A 128 2.80 -8.10 4.58
N MET A 129 3.18 -7.07 3.83
CA MET A 129 3.83 -5.86 4.35
C MET A 129 2.80 -4.83 4.85
N THR A 130 3.18 -4.07 5.87
CA THR A 130 2.36 -2.96 6.38
C THR A 130 2.58 -1.72 5.52
N VAL A 131 1.48 -1.03 5.20
CA VAL A 131 1.48 0.19 4.39
C VAL A 131 0.71 1.27 5.13
N ALA A 132 1.12 2.53 4.96
CA ALA A 132 0.29 3.69 5.31
C ALA A 132 0.28 4.68 4.14
N PHE A 133 -0.90 5.20 3.83
CA PHE A 133 -1.11 6.15 2.74
C PHE A 133 -1.54 7.49 3.32
N TYR A 134 -0.89 8.57 2.87
CA TYR A 134 -1.27 9.93 3.20
C TYR A 134 -1.20 10.80 1.95
N VAL A 135 -2.16 11.71 1.79
CA VAL A 135 -1.99 12.88 0.94
C VAL A 135 -1.06 13.84 1.66
N ALA A 136 -0.02 14.33 0.98
CA ALA A 136 1.07 15.09 1.60
C ALA A 136 0.56 16.33 2.36
N ASN A 137 -0.35 17.10 1.77
CA ASN A 137 -0.94 18.30 2.39
C ASN A 137 -1.77 18.00 3.64
N ASP A 138 -2.58 16.95 3.57
CA ASP A 138 -3.40 16.53 4.72
C ASP A 138 -2.49 16.09 5.86
N LEU A 139 -1.37 15.42 5.55
CA LEU A 139 -0.36 15.06 6.53
C LEU A 139 0.31 16.29 7.15
N PHE A 140 0.71 17.28 6.35
CA PHE A 140 1.33 18.50 6.88
C PHE A 140 0.38 19.28 7.80
N THR A 141 -0.89 19.34 7.43
CA THR A 141 -1.96 19.92 8.28
C THR A 141 -2.12 19.11 9.57
N SER A 142 -2.15 17.78 9.47
CA SER A 142 -2.24 16.87 10.61
C SER A 142 -1.04 17.00 11.56
N ILE A 143 0.16 17.26 11.03
CA ILE A 143 1.36 17.52 11.83
C ILE A 143 1.18 18.82 12.64
N GLY A 144 0.69 19.89 12.02
CA GLY A 144 0.39 21.14 12.72
C GLY A 144 -0.62 20.94 13.86
N GLN A 145 -1.69 20.20 13.61
CA GLN A 145 -2.70 19.86 14.63
C GLN A 145 -2.11 18.99 15.74
N ALA A 146 -1.30 17.99 15.39
CA ALA A 146 -0.70 17.05 16.34
C ALA A 146 0.29 17.71 17.31
N VAL A 147 0.83 18.87 16.94
CA VAL A 147 1.66 19.70 17.82
C VAL A 147 0.79 20.41 18.85
N LEU A 148 -0.35 20.96 18.42
CA LEU A 148 -1.26 21.72 19.29
C LEU A 148 -1.94 20.82 20.35
N ASP A 149 -2.27 19.58 20.01
CA ASP A 149 -2.93 18.62 20.91
C ASP A 149 -1.96 17.63 21.59
N ALA A 150 -0.65 17.85 21.45
CA ALA A 150 0.43 17.00 21.96
C ALA A 150 0.41 15.53 21.47
N SER A 151 -0.26 15.23 20.35
CA SER A 151 -0.32 13.89 19.76
C SER A 151 0.79 13.58 18.73
N LEU A 152 1.71 14.52 18.47
CA LEU A 152 2.81 14.35 17.50
C LEU A 152 3.62 13.04 17.68
N PRO A 153 3.97 12.58 18.90
CA PRO A 153 4.68 11.30 19.06
C PRO A 153 3.91 10.10 18.51
N LYS A 154 2.58 10.11 18.65
CA LYS A 154 1.69 9.07 18.12
C LYS A 154 1.67 9.11 16.58
N LEU A 155 1.57 10.30 15.99
CA LEU A 155 1.62 10.48 14.54
C LEU A 155 2.98 10.03 13.98
N LYS A 156 4.10 10.46 14.56
CA LYS A 156 5.45 10.00 14.17
C LYS A 156 5.56 8.47 14.20
N THR A 157 5.01 7.83 15.24
CA THR A 157 4.98 6.36 15.33
C THR A 157 4.21 5.72 14.17
N ALA A 158 3.08 6.31 13.75
CA ALA A 158 2.31 5.84 12.61
C ALA A 158 3.06 6.00 11.28
N LEU A 159 3.94 7.00 11.16
CA LEU A 159 4.77 7.22 9.96
C LEU A 159 6.00 6.30 9.92
N TYR A 160 6.56 5.92 11.07
CA TYR A 160 7.79 5.12 11.15
C TYR A 160 7.58 3.61 11.03
N LYS A 161 6.47 3.10 11.58
CA LYS A 161 6.21 1.65 11.68
C LYS A 161 5.92 0.93 10.36
N PRO A 162 5.23 1.52 9.37
CA PRO A 162 4.91 0.83 8.13
C PRO A 162 6.17 0.45 7.33
N ASN A 163 6.14 -0.73 6.72
CA ASN A 163 7.18 -1.12 5.75
C ASN A 163 7.23 -0.13 4.58
N LEU A 164 6.05 0.30 4.10
CA LEU A 164 5.88 1.31 3.06
C LEU A 164 5.02 2.47 3.60
N LEU A 165 5.47 3.70 3.42
CA LEU A 165 4.66 4.89 3.64
C LEU A 165 4.64 5.65 2.33
N ILE A 166 3.41 5.94 1.91
CA ILE A 166 3.08 6.56 0.64
C ILE A 166 2.65 8.00 0.95
N LEU A 167 3.32 8.95 0.30
CA LEU A 167 3.01 10.37 0.35
C LEU A 167 2.57 10.80 -1.05
N ASP A 168 1.27 10.94 -1.23
CA ASP A 168 0.65 11.28 -2.50
C ASP A 168 0.55 12.80 -2.68
N ASP A 169 0.65 13.27 -3.92
CA ASP A 169 0.55 14.67 -4.32
C ASP A 169 1.53 15.62 -3.60
N PHE A 170 2.78 15.16 -3.46
CA PHE A 170 3.88 15.95 -2.89
C PHE A 170 4.18 17.20 -3.73
N GLY A 171 4.35 18.35 -3.07
CA GLY A 171 4.72 19.63 -3.69
C GLY A 171 3.55 20.53 -4.08
N ILE A 172 2.31 20.11 -3.87
CA ILE A 172 1.16 21.01 -3.90
C ILE A 172 1.07 21.65 -2.51
N GLY A 173 0.82 22.96 -2.38
CA GLY A 173 0.63 23.62 -1.07
C GLY A 173 1.94 24.04 -0.37
N GLU A 174 1.80 24.77 0.74
CA GLU A 174 2.91 25.27 1.54
C GLU A 174 3.26 24.31 2.70
N MET A 175 4.56 24.08 2.92
CA MET A 175 5.05 23.26 4.03
C MET A 175 5.48 24.16 5.19
N SER A 176 4.91 23.95 6.37
CA SER A 176 5.36 24.68 7.57
C SER A 176 6.75 24.21 8.02
N PRO A 177 7.53 25.03 8.74
CA PRO A 177 8.84 24.63 9.27
C PRO A 177 8.76 23.36 10.14
N THR A 178 7.70 23.22 10.93
CA THR A 178 7.46 22.03 11.75
C THR A 178 7.19 20.80 10.90
N ALA A 179 6.39 20.91 9.85
CA ALA A 179 6.14 19.80 8.92
C ALA A 179 7.42 19.38 8.20
N ALA A 180 8.26 20.33 7.78
CA ALA A 180 9.55 20.07 7.17
C ALA A 180 10.49 19.28 8.10
N GLN A 181 10.59 19.68 9.37
CA GLN A 181 11.40 18.98 10.37
C GLN A 181 10.88 17.55 10.64
N VAL A 182 9.56 17.38 10.73
CA VAL A 182 8.96 16.04 10.89
C VAL A 182 9.21 15.17 9.67
N LEU A 183 9.12 15.73 8.46
CA LEU A 183 9.42 15.01 7.23
C LEU A 183 10.89 14.58 7.17
N LEU A 184 11.82 15.42 7.64
CA LEU A 184 13.23 15.05 7.79
C LEU A 184 13.40 13.86 8.75
N ASP A 185 12.83 13.93 9.96
CA ASP A 185 12.89 12.81 10.90
C ASP A 185 12.35 11.49 10.30
N VAL A 186 11.26 11.60 9.52
CA VAL A 186 10.67 10.47 8.78
C VAL A 186 11.62 9.97 7.70
N ALA A 187 12.18 10.84 6.87
CA ALA A 187 13.12 10.44 5.83
C ALA A 187 14.34 9.71 6.42
N ASP A 188 14.98 10.29 7.43
CA ASP A 188 16.15 9.73 8.14
C ASP A 188 15.86 8.34 8.70
N ARG A 189 14.76 8.20 9.43
CA ARG A 189 14.43 6.94 10.09
C ARG A 189 14.09 5.86 9.07
N ARG A 190 13.40 6.24 8.00
CA ARG A 190 12.89 5.27 7.03
C ARG A 190 13.98 4.69 6.16
N MET A 191 15.07 5.40 5.86
CA MET A 191 16.25 4.81 5.20
C MET A 191 16.75 3.51 5.89
N ARG A 192 16.46 3.34 7.19
CA ARG A 192 16.85 2.15 7.96
C ARG A 192 15.70 1.18 8.19
N THR A 193 14.46 1.67 8.30
CA THR A 193 13.33 0.86 8.77
C THR A 193 12.28 0.55 7.68
N GLY A 194 12.17 1.33 6.62
CA GLY A 194 11.15 1.18 5.58
C GLY A 194 11.50 1.86 4.25
N SER A 195 10.51 2.11 3.41
CA SER A 195 10.68 2.75 2.12
C SER A 195 9.60 3.78 1.84
N LEU A 196 9.96 4.92 1.27
CA LEU A 196 9.02 5.96 0.85
C LEU A 196 8.58 5.73 -0.59
N LEU A 197 7.27 5.91 -0.84
CA LEU A 197 6.75 6.13 -2.18
C LEU A 197 6.17 7.53 -2.23
N LEU A 198 6.69 8.37 -3.13
CA LEU A 198 6.19 9.72 -3.34
C LEU A 198 5.57 9.84 -4.71
N THR A 199 4.46 10.55 -4.81
CA THR A 199 3.95 11.02 -6.09
C THR A 199 4.05 12.53 -6.18
N SER A 200 4.35 13.06 -7.37
CA SER A 200 4.33 14.50 -7.60
C SER A 200 4.05 14.84 -9.05
N GLN A 201 3.43 15.99 -9.26
CA GLN A 201 3.32 16.58 -10.59
C GLN A 201 4.51 17.46 -10.97
N TYR A 202 5.34 17.83 -9.99
CA TYR A 202 6.50 18.67 -10.19
C TYR A 202 7.77 17.83 -10.38
N PRO A 203 8.70 18.24 -11.25
CA PRO A 203 10.02 17.61 -11.37
C PRO A 203 10.75 17.63 -10.02
N SER A 204 11.53 16.58 -9.72
CA SER A 204 12.30 16.48 -8.47
C SER A 204 13.19 17.68 -8.19
N ASP A 205 13.70 18.30 -9.24
CA ASP A 205 14.70 19.36 -9.15
C ASP A 205 14.09 20.69 -8.68
N THR A 206 12.75 20.81 -8.70
CA THR A 206 12.04 21.99 -8.15
C THR A 206 11.67 21.80 -6.69
N TRP A 207 11.83 20.61 -6.13
CA TRP A 207 11.29 20.29 -4.80
C TRP A 207 11.99 21.04 -3.67
N HIS A 208 13.23 21.49 -3.91
CA HIS A 208 13.96 22.30 -2.94
C HIS A 208 13.17 23.56 -2.55
N GLY A 209 12.44 24.16 -3.50
CA GLY A 209 11.60 25.34 -3.26
C GLY A 209 10.32 25.08 -2.45
N PHE A 210 9.97 23.83 -2.17
CA PHE A 210 8.78 23.51 -1.36
C PHE A 210 9.03 23.61 0.14
N PHE A 211 10.30 23.67 0.53
CA PHE A 211 10.72 23.71 1.93
C PHE A 211 10.95 25.16 2.36
N PRO A 212 10.56 25.53 3.59
CA PRO A 212 10.79 26.86 4.13
C PRO A 212 12.26 27.11 4.50
N ASP A 213 13.03 26.04 4.75
CA ASP A 213 14.45 26.08 5.10
C ASP A 213 15.27 25.28 4.06
N PRO A 214 16.22 25.92 3.35
CA PRO A 214 17.09 25.25 2.36
C PRO A 214 17.90 24.08 2.91
N THR A 215 18.41 24.19 4.14
CA THR A 215 19.24 23.15 4.77
C THR A 215 18.41 21.90 5.03
N VAL A 216 17.16 22.08 5.47
CA VAL A 216 16.21 20.97 5.64
C VAL A 216 15.84 20.37 4.28
N ALA A 217 15.65 21.21 3.25
CA ALA A 217 15.37 20.77 1.90
C ALA A 217 16.47 19.83 1.39
N ASP A 218 17.74 20.26 1.47
CA ASP A 218 18.90 19.46 1.07
C ASP A 218 18.94 18.14 1.82
N ALA A 219 18.76 18.18 3.15
CA ALA A 219 18.82 16.98 3.97
C ALA A 219 17.70 15.97 3.64
N VAL A 220 16.47 16.44 3.38
CA VAL A 220 15.35 15.57 2.99
C VAL A 220 15.56 15.01 1.59
N LEU A 221 15.89 15.87 0.63
CA LEU A 221 16.03 15.47 -0.77
C LEU A 221 17.20 14.51 -0.95
N ASP A 222 18.31 14.69 -0.24
CA ASP A 222 19.43 13.75 -0.26
C ASP A 222 18.97 12.32 0.06
N ARG A 223 18.16 12.18 1.11
CA ARG A 223 17.70 10.88 1.62
C ARG A 223 16.57 10.28 0.80
N VAL A 224 15.69 11.14 0.30
CA VAL A 224 14.49 10.73 -0.43
C VAL A 224 14.83 10.42 -1.88
N VAL A 225 15.62 11.27 -2.53
CA VAL A 225 15.80 11.29 -3.99
C VAL A 225 17.01 10.47 -4.45
N HIS A 226 18.13 10.45 -3.71
CA HIS A 226 19.34 9.75 -4.20
C HIS A 226 19.17 8.23 -4.28
N GLN A 227 18.37 7.62 -3.39
CA GLN A 227 18.11 6.17 -3.40
C GLN A 227 16.73 5.81 -3.94
N ALA A 228 16.12 6.69 -4.74
CA ALA A 228 14.81 6.47 -5.33
C ALA A 228 14.89 5.89 -6.74
N HIS A 229 14.12 4.83 -6.97
CA HIS A 229 13.65 4.48 -8.31
C HIS A 229 12.74 5.57 -8.82
N ARG A 230 12.87 5.96 -10.09
CA ARG A 230 12.05 7.02 -10.70
C ARG A 230 11.18 6.44 -11.81
N VAL A 231 9.87 6.64 -11.70
CA VAL A 231 8.88 6.28 -12.70
C VAL A 231 8.25 7.56 -13.22
N GLN A 232 8.52 7.88 -14.48
CA GLN A 232 7.95 9.05 -15.15
C GLN A 232 6.72 8.67 -15.96
N LEU A 233 5.55 9.07 -15.48
CA LEU A 233 4.29 8.93 -16.20
C LEU A 233 4.10 10.08 -17.19
N LYS A 234 3.61 9.74 -18.38
CA LYS A 234 3.22 10.64 -19.46
C LYS A 234 1.81 10.29 -19.96
N GLY A 235 1.28 11.13 -20.84
CA GLY A 235 0.01 10.89 -21.53
C GLY A 235 -1.15 11.77 -21.04
N GLU A 236 -2.32 11.55 -21.63
CA GLU A 236 -3.55 12.28 -21.31
C GLU A 236 -4.10 11.87 -19.93
N SER A 237 -4.89 12.76 -19.32
CA SER A 237 -5.58 12.48 -18.06
C SER A 237 -6.53 11.28 -18.20
N MET A 238 -6.32 10.26 -17.37
CA MET A 238 -7.16 9.07 -17.30
C MET A 238 -8.59 9.41 -16.87
N ARG A 239 -8.77 10.49 -16.10
CA ARG A 239 -10.10 11.00 -15.72
C ARG A 239 -10.89 11.46 -16.96
N LYS A 240 -10.22 12.14 -17.90
CA LYS A 240 -10.85 12.58 -19.17
C LYS A 240 -11.19 11.40 -20.07
N ILE A 241 -10.30 10.41 -20.16
CA ILE A 241 -10.51 9.20 -20.96
C ILE A 241 -11.72 8.40 -20.43
N ARG A 242 -11.78 8.17 -19.11
CA ARG A 242 -12.92 7.49 -18.48
C ARG A 242 -14.22 8.27 -18.62
N GLY A 243 -14.17 9.60 -18.47
CA GLY A 243 -15.33 10.47 -18.67
C GLY A 243 -15.88 10.42 -20.10
N ARG A 244 -15.01 10.45 -21.12
CA ARG A 244 -15.42 10.29 -22.54
C ARG A 244 -16.02 8.92 -22.82
N ALA A 245 -15.44 7.85 -22.26
CA ALA A 245 -15.95 6.49 -22.45
C ALA A 245 -17.35 6.31 -21.84
N ALA A 246 -17.62 6.91 -20.67
CA ALA A 246 -18.93 6.86 -20.03
C ALA A 246 -20.01 7.64 -20.82
N LEU A 247 -19.65 8.75 -21.45
CA LEU A 247 -20.57 9.56 -22.27
C LEU A 247 -20.92 8.92 -23.62
N ASN A 248 -20.07 8.05 -24.15
CA ASN A 248 -20.32 7.37 -25.43
C ASN A 248 -21.15 6.07 -25.28
N LEU A 249 -21.45 5.65 -24.05
CA LEU A 249 -22.21 4.45 -23.70
C LEU A 249 -23.61 4.76 -23.16
N GLY A 250 -24.00 6.04 -23.10
CA GLY A 250 -25.34 6.51 -22.75
C GLY A 250 -26.00 7.19 -23.94
#